data_AF-A0A959H2P7-F1
#
_entry.id   AF-A0A959H2P7-F1
#
_cell.length_a   1.000
_cell.length_b   1.000
_cell.length_c   1.000
_cell.angle_alpha   90.00
_cell.angle_beta   90.00
_cell.angle_gamma   90.00
#
_symmetry.space_group_name_H-M   'P 1'
#
loop_
_entity.id
_entity.type
_entity.pdbx_description
1 polymer ?
#
loop_
_entity_poly.entity_id
_entity_poly.type
_entity_poly.pdbx_seq_one_letter_code
_entity_poly.pdbx_strand_id
1 'polypeptide(L)'
;QEVGDTPENKYHVYVDTGSYLVRQWAYFPRAGDEEPAFVTPWDDYRQYGAILLSGNRGKRALTDIKVLENVPEGAFSSLEFMLANPN
;
A
#
# COMPACT_ATOMS: atom_id res chain seq x y z
N GLN A 1 -3.11 -24.34 7.95
CA GLN A 1 -3.11 -23.41 6.81
C GLN A 1 -1.73 -22.78 6.77
N GLU A 2 -0.86 -23.23 5.89
CA GLU A 2 0.42 -22.54 5.67
C GLU A 2 0.13 -21.33 4.79
N VAL A 3 0.26 -20.14 5.37
CA VAL A 3 0.14 -18.86 4.66
C VAL A 3 1.51 -18.20 4.72
N GLY A 4 2.06 -17.80 3.58
CA GLY A 4 3.38 -17.17 3.51
C GLY A 4 4.38 -17.76 2.50
N ASP A 5 3.97 -18.58 1.53
CA ASP A 5 4.87 -19.14 0.50
C ASP A 5 5.22 -18.13 -0.62
N THR A 6 5.75 -16.97 -0.25
CA THR A 6 6.50 -16.11 -1.21
C THR A 6 7.93 -15.83 -0.75
N PRO A 7 8.70 -16.84 -0.26
CA PRO A 7 10.10 -16.62 0.14
C PRO A 7 10.97 -16.12 -1.01
N GLU A 8 10.55 -16.35 -2.26
CA GLU A 8 11.27 -15.95 -3.45
C GLU A 8 10.99 -14.51 -3.91
N ASN A 9 10.00 -13.81 -3.37
CA ASN A 9 9.72 -12.45 -3.83
C ASN A 9 10.80 -11.48 -3.32
N LYS A 10 11.30 -10.61 -4.21
CA LYS A 10 12.20 -9.51 -3.85
C LYS A 10 11.51 -8.17 -4.10
N TYR A 11 11.80 -7.21 -3.24
CA TYR A 11 11.35 -5.83 -3.38
C TYR A 11 12.53 -4.89 -3.20
N HIS A 12 12.66 -3.91 -4.08
CA HIS A 12 13.49 -2.74 -3.81
C HIS A 12 12.59 -1.59 -3.38
N VAL A 13 12.84 -1.02 -2.21
CA VAL A 13 12.12 0.14 -1.68
C VAL A 13 13.06 1.34 -1.68
N TYR A 14 12.65 2.42 -2.35
CA TYR A 14 13.46 3.62 -2.52
C TYR A 14 12.95 4.67 -1.54
N VAL A 15 13.79 5.04 -0.57
CA VAL A 15 13.47 6.02 0.46
C VAL A 15 14.28 7.28 0.21
N ASP A 16 13.60 8.42 0.17
CA ASP A 16 14.21 9.73 0.06
C ASP A 16 14.90 10.12 1.37
N THR A 17 16.19 10.43 1.33
CA THR A 17 16.99 10.65 2.54
C THR A 17 16.76 12.01 3.21
N GLY A 18 16.12 12.96 2.52
CA GLY A 18 15.79 14.26 3.09
C GLY A 18 14.43 14.28 3.78
N SER A 19 13.42 13.64 3.18
CA SER A 19 12.05 13.58 3.68
C SER A 19 11.71 12.29 4.43
N TYR A 20 12.54 11.26 4.31
CA TYR A 20 12.29 9.91 4.83
C TYR A 20 11.02 9.24 4.27
N LEU A 21 10.51 9.72 3.15
CA LEU A 21 9.35 9.17 2.46
C LEU A 21 9.76 8.16 1.40
N VAL A 22 8.94 7.12 1.21
CA VAL A 22 9.10 6.17 0.10
C VAL A 22 8.77 6.90 -1.20
N ARG A 23 9.60 6.78 -2.24
CA ARG A 23 9.35 7.37 -3.56
C ARG A 23 8.80 6.36 -4.55
N GLN A 24 9.20 5.12 -4.42
CA GLN A 24 8.71 4.01 -5.22
C GLN A 24 9.08 2.68 -4.59
N TRP A 25 8.46 1.62 -5.10
CA TRP A 25 8.93 0.26 -4.93
C TRP A 25 8.99 -0.46 -6.27
N ALA A 26 9.87 -1.45 -6.36
CA ALA A 26 10.00 -2.33 -7.51
C ALA A 26 9.82 -3.78 -7.05
N TYR A 27 8.92 -4.51 -7.69
CA TYR A 27 8.59 -5.90 -7.37
C TYR A 27 9.27 -6.87 -8.34
N PHE A 28 9.89 -7.90 -7.78
CA PHE A 28 10.54 -9.00 -8.49
C PHE A 28 9.86 -10.31 -8.09
N PRO A 29 9.25 -11.03 -9.05
CA PRO A 29 8.62 -12.33 -8.79
C PRO A 29 9.56 -13.39 -8.22
N ARG A 30 10.87 -13.28 -8.50
CA ARG A 30 11.91 -14.13 -7.90
C ARG A 30 13.09 -13.29 -7.45
N ALA A 31 13.80 -13.77 -6.43
CA ALA A 31 14.92 -13.04 -5.84
C ALA A 31 16.07 -12.84 -6.84
N GLY A 32 16.28 -13.83 -7.71
CA GLY A 32 17.28 -13.80 -8.78
C GLY A 32 16.89 -13.00 -10.03
N ASP A 33 15.66 -12.48 -10.13
CA ASP A 33 15.27 -11.69 -11.31
C ASP A 33 16.06 -10.35 -11.32
N GLU A 34 16.69 -10.04 -12.45
CA GLU A 34 17.49 -8.81 -12.62
C GLU A 34 16.62 -7.57 -12.82
N GLU A 35 15.48 -7.74 -13.50
CA GLU A 35 14.53 -6.67 -13.82
C GLU A 35 13.21 -6.85 -13.05
N PRO A 36 12.57 -5.76 -12.59
CA PRO A 36 11.31 -5.85 -11.88
C PRO A 36 10.14 -6.13 -12.83
N ALA A 37 9.17 -6.92 -12.36
CA ALA A 37 7.91 -7.11 -13.09
C ALA A 37 7.06 -5.84 -13.12
N PHE A 38 7.15 -5.01 -12.08
CA PHE A 38 6.59 -3.67 -12.09
C PHE A 38 7.29 -2.74 -11.09
N VAL A 39 7.19 -1.45 -11.38
CA VAL A 39 7.53 -0.35 -10.46
C VAL A 39 6.26 0.44 -10.17
N THR A 40 6.05 0.79 -8.90
CA THR A 40 4.92 1.67 -8.53
C THR A 40 5.46 2.92 -7.85
N PRO A 41 5.09 4.12 -8.33
CA PRO A 41 5.44 5.35 -7.65
C PRO A 41 4.68 5.47 -6.33
N TRP A 42 5.26 6.21 -5.40
CA TRP A 42 4.65 6.67 -4.17
C TRP A 42 4.79 8.20 -4.17
N ASP A 43 3.86 8.86 -4.85
CA ASP A 43 3.87 10.31 -5.04
C ASP A 43 2.64 10.97 -4.39
N ASP A 44 2.60 12.31 -4.44
CA ASP A 44 1.48 13.12 -3.91
C ASP A 44 1.13 12.78 -2.45
N TYR A 45 2.17 12.79 -1.60
CA TYR A 45 1.98 12.67 -0.16
C TYR A 45 1.20 13.87 0.36
N ARG A 46 0.12 13.59 1.08
CA ARG A 46 -0.71 14.60 1.74
C ARG A 46 -0.81 14.30 3.23
N GLN A 47 -0.98 15.35 4.02
CA GLN A 47 -1.19 15.24 5.46
C GLN A 47 -2.63 14.80 5.73
N TYR A 48 -2.79 13.69 6.47
CA TYR A 48 -4.05 13.21 6.99
C TYR A 48 -3.93 13.07 8.51
N GLY A 49 -4.47 14.05 9.24
CA GLY A 49 -4.28 14.12 10.69
C GLY A 49 -2.80 14.19 11.05
N ALA A 50 -2.28 13.17 11.74
CA ALA A 50 -0.89 13.09 12.16
C ALA A 50 0.05 12.33 11.20
N ILE A 51 -0.46 11.76 10.10
CA ILE A 51 0.33 10.93 9.18
C ILE A 51 0.35 11.48 7.75
N LEU A 52 1.43 11.19 7.02
CA LEU A 52 1.54 11.45 5.59
C LEU A 52 1.17 10.19 4.81
N LEU A 53 0.26 10.31 3.84
CA LEU A 53 -0.15 9.21 2.97
C LEU A 53 0.00 9.59 1.50
N SER A 54 0.58 8.69 0.72
CA SER A 54 0.67 8.79 -0.74
C SER A 54 -0.51 8.07 -1.38
N GLY A 55 -1.34 8.83 -2.10
CA GLY A 55 -2.44 8.30 -2.91
C GLY A 55 -2.05 7.99 -4.35
N ASN A 56 -1.01 8.64 -4.89
CA ASN A 56 -0.62 8.41 -6.28
C ASN A 56 0.28 7.18 -6.41
N ARG A 57 -0.25 6.15 -7.08
CA ARG A 57 0.40 4.87 -7.39
C ARG A 57 0.42 4.57 -8.89
N GLY A 58 0.41 5.62 -9.72
CA GLY A 58 0.25 5.50 -11.17
C GLY A 58 -1.09 4.84 -11.51
N LYS A 59 -1.07 3.74 -12.27
CA LYS A 59 -2.30 3.02 -12.69
C LYS A 59 -3.15 2.48 -11.52
N ARG A 60 -2.58 2.37 -10.32
CA ARG A 60 -3.25 1.83 -9.13
C ARG A 60 -3.49 2.90 -8.06
N ALA A 61 -3.68 4.15 -8.48
CA ALA A 61 -3.89 5.27 -7.57
C ALA A 61 -5.06 4.99 -6.61
N LEU A 62 -4.87 5.37 -5.35
CA LEU A 62 -5.88 5.27 -4.31
C LEU A 62 -6.70 6.56 -4.29
N THR A 63 -8.02 6.43 -4.36
CA THR A 63 -8.96 7.54 -4.19
C THR A 63 -9.65 7.44 -2.83
N ASP A 64 -10.37 8.50 -2.45
CA ASP A 64 -11.25 8.51 -1.28
C ASP A 64 -10.58 8.13 0.06
N ILE A 65 -9.28 8.44 0.18
CA ILE A 65 -8.49 8.17 1.36
C ILE A 65 -9.06 8.93 2.57
N LYS A 66 -9.40 8.18 3.62
CA LYS A 66 -9.87 8.70 4.90
C LYS A 66 -9.04 8.09 6.02
N VAL A 67 -8.76 8.89 7.05
CA VAL A 67 -8.19 8.42 8.31
C VAL A 67 -9.30 8.44 9.34
N LEU A 68 -9.59 7.29 9.92
CA LEU A 68 -10.62 7.12 10.95
C LEU A 68 -9.96 7.10 12.32
N GLU A 69 -10.50 7.88 13.26
CA GLU A 69 -10.06 7.83 14.66
C GLU A 69 -10.54 6.55 15.36
N ASN A 70 -11.70 6.04 14.95
CA ASN A 70 -12.28 4.80 15.42
C ASN A 70 -12.71 3.95 14.23
N VAL A 71 -12.37 2.67 14.26
CA VAL A 71 -12.85 1.70 13.27
C VAL A 71 -14.25 1.24 13.71
N PRO A 72 -15.29 1.33 12.85
CA PRO A 72 -16.61 0.84 13.18
C PRO A 72 -16.62 -0.64 13.57
N GLU A 73 -17.44 -0.99 14.56
CA GLU A 73 -17.66 -2.40 14.92
C GLU A 73 -18.18 -3.17 13.70
N GLY A 74 -17.63 -4.37 13.48
CA GLY A 74 -18.01 -5.21 12.34
C GLY A 74 -17.25 -4.92 11.04
N ALA A 75 -16.45 -3.85 10.94
CA ALA A 75 -15.75 -3.46 9.71
C ALA A 75 -14.90 -4.57 9.07
N PHE A 76 -14.35 -5.47 9.89
CA PHE A 76 -13.51 -6.58 9.43
C PHE A 76 -14.05 -7.97 9.84
N SER A 77 -15.24 -8.03 10.44
CA SER A 77 -15.80 -9.26 10.99
C SER A 77 -17.24 -9.54 10.57
N SER A 78 -17.93 -8.57 9.96
CA SER A 78 -19.31 -8.71 9.50
C SER A 78 -19.41 -8.50 7.99
N LEU A 79 -19.85 -9.54 7.28
CA LEU A 79 -20.14 -9.44 5.85
C LEU A 79 -21.25 -8.43 5.56
N GLU A 80 -22.27 -8.37 6.43
CA GLU A 80 -23.37 -7.41 6.32
C GLU A 80 -22.86 -5.97 6.40
N PHE A 81 -21.96 -5.67 7.33
CA PHE A 81 -21.34 -4.35 7.44
C PHE A 81 -20.57 -3.98 6.16
N MET A 82 -19.77 -4.92 5.63
CA MET A 82 -18.99 -4.70 4.40
C MET A 82 -19.88 -4.46 3.18
N LEU A 83 -21.05 -5.13 3.09
CA LEU A 83 -22.01 -4.94 1.99
C LEU A 83 -22.79 -3.63 2.12
N ALA A 84 -23.11 -3.19 3.34
CA ALA A 84 -23.85 -1.95 3.59
C ALA A 84 -23.00 -0.68 3.39
N ASN A 85 -21.66 -0.81 3.44
CA ASN A 85 -20.71 0.30 3.33
C ASN A 85 -19.66 0.02 2.24
N PRO A 86 -20.05 -0.02 0.96
CA PRO A 86 -19.08 -0.16 -0.12
C PRO A 86 -18.15 1.05 -0.16
N ASN A 87 -16.85 0.80 -0.33
CA ASN A 87 -15.82 1.84 -0.53
C ASN A 87 -16.11 2.68 -1.79
#